data_AF-A0A815XRR9-F1
#
_entry.id   AF-A0A815XRR9-F1
#
_cell.length_a   1.000
_cell.length_b   1.000
_cell.length_c   1.000
_cell.angle_alpha   90.00
_cell.angle_beta   90.00
_cell.angle_gamma   90.00
#
_symmetry.space_group_name_H-M   'P 1'
#
loop_
_entity.id
_entity.type
_entity.pdbx_description
1 polymer ?
#
loop_
_entity_poly.entity_id
_entity_poly.type
_entity_poly.pdbx_seq_one_letter_code
_entity_poly.pdbx_strand_id
1 'polypeptide(L)'
;NMPFLQKQLIILIVILINSINIGTNPIELTETQLIYNTTMDEYPKLRNKLKTGKQQSKIEKRFLSSSFNNNRWIENIITIAGGNGKGNQSNQLMFPQGIYIDYDSQVIYIADSENHRIIKWRFNNTNGEIVAGGNGKGNGINQLDSPKDVVFDKKSNSLFICDTENRRIVQWFNQINKNPQIITSDITCWSIKIDRKNNLYVSDYEKRQIRRWKIGENPRTDGILVAGGNGQGDRLNQLAFPTSIFVDQDYTIYAADGWNNRIMKWIKDAKEGIILAGRNGKGDGLTQLHFPQGLIVDHWGQIYVADGANNRVMRFSNESSYGVIVMGGNGQGKKLNQLIWPSGLSFDREGNLYVADWGNHRIQKIRIN
;
A
#
# COMPACT_ATOMS: atom_id res chain seq x y z
N ASN A 1 -20.84 -4.97 28.23
CA ASN A 1 -22.18 -5.17 27.65
C ASN A 1 -23.07 -3.98 28.01
N MET A 2 -23.83 -3.45 27.03
CA MET A 2 -24.78 -2.31 27.13
C MET A 2 -24.27 -0.86 26.96
N PRO A 3 -23.51 -0.52 25.89
CA PRO A 3 -23.64 0.85 25.33
C PRO A 3 -23.92 0.89 23.82
N PHE A 4 -23.73 -0.23 23.11
CA PHE A 4 -23.92 -0.30 21.66
C PHE A 4 -25.41 -0.38 21.27
N LEU A 5 -26.22 -1.14 22.04
CA LEU A 5 -27.66 -1.26 21.79
C LEU A 5 -28.43 0.05 22.04
N GLN A 6 -28.06 0.86 23.05
CA GLN A 6 -28.72 2.15 23.28
C GLN A 6 -28.48 3.15 22.14
N LYS A 7 -27.29 3.12 21.52
CA LYS A 7 -26.99 3.97 20.35
C LYS A 7 -27.74 3.52 19.09
N GLN A 8 -27.85 2.21 18.85
CA GLN A 8 -28.65 1.70 17.74
C GLN A 8 -30.15 1.94 17.93
N LEU A 9 -30.66 1.88 19.16
CA LEU A 9 -32.06 2.13 19.48
C LEU A 9 -32.45 3.59 19.19
N ILE A 10 -31.58 4.55 19.50
CA ILE A 10 -31.80 5.97 19.18
C ILE A 10 -31.82 6.21 17.67
N ILE A 11 -30.93 5.56 16.92
CA ILE A 11 -30.88 5.66 15.45
C ILE A 11 -32.15 5.06 14.81
N LEU A 12 -32.62 3.91 15.30
CA LEU A 12 -33.85 3.28 14.80
C LEU A 12 -35.10 4.13 15.10
N ILE A 13 -35.19 4.72 16.29
CA ILE A 13 -36.31 5.59 16.70
C ILE A 13 -36.37 6.85 15.83
N VAL A 14 -35.24 7.48 15.50
CA VAL A 14 -35.20 8.69 14.66
C VAL A 14 -35.53 8.38 13.19
N ILE A 15 -35.17 7.20 12.68
CA ILE A 15 -35.55 6.76 11.33
C ILE A 15 -37.04 6.41 11.28
N LEU A 16 -37.59 5.75 12.31
CA LEU A 16 -39.03 5.44 12.41
C LEU A 16 -39.89 6.70 12.54
N ILE A 17 -39.46 7.70 13.32
CA ILE A 17 -40.19 8.97 13.44
C ILE A 17 -40.22 9.74 12.11
N ASN A 18 -39.18 9.64 11.28
CA ASN A 18 -39.14 10.30 9.96
C ASN A 18 -39.84 9.51 8.83
N SER A 19 -40.18 8.23 9.05
CA SER A 19 -40.85 7.37 8.05
C SER A 19 -42.35 7.20 8.30
N ILE A 20 -42.86 7.64 9.45
CA ILE A 20 -44.30 7.72 9.72
C ILE A 20 -44.75 9.15 9.44
N ASN A 21 -45.55 9.31 8.39
CA ASN A 21 -46.06 10.58 7.88
C ASN A 21 -47.17 11.14 8.80
N ILE A 22 -46.82 11.49 10.05
CA ILE A 22 -47.72 12.18 10.97
C ILE A 22 -47.40 13.67 10.89
N GLY A 23 -48.39 14.46 10.49
CA GLY A 23 -48.28 15.89 10.18
C GLY A 23 -47.96 16.79 11.37
N THR A 24 -46.78 16.63 11.95
CA THR A 24 -46.17 17.58 12.87
C THR A 24 -44.85 18.06 12.28
N ASN A 25 -44.59 19.37 12.38
CA ASN A 25 -43.42 20.05 11.80
C ASN A 25 -42.13 19.24 11.95
N PRO A 26 -41.28 19.17 10.92
CA PRO A 26 -40.01 18.47 11.00
C PRO A 26 -39.19 19.07 12.14
N ILE A 27 -38.72 18.22 13.05
CA ILE A 27 -37.80 18.61 14.10
C ILE A 27 -36.53 19.10 13.40
N GLU A 28 -36.32 20.41 13.35
CA GLU A 28 -35.05 21.00 12.89
C GLU A 28 -33.95 20.58 13.85
N LEU A 29 -33.23 19.52 13.49
CA LEU A 29 -31.94 19.22 14.11
C LEU A 29 -31.00 20.38 13.76
N THR A 30 -30.58 21.14 14.78
CA THR A 30 -29.58 22.20 14.62
C THR A 30 -28.31 21.64 13.94
N GLU A 31 -27.64 22.43 13.11
CA GLU A 31 -26.42 22.05 12.35
C GLU A 31 -25.37 21.31 13.22
N THR A 32 -25.35 21.58 14.52
CA THR A 32 -24.48 20.95 15.53
C THR A 32 -24.78 19.48 15.83
N GLN A 33 -26.03 19.00 15.68
CA GLN A 33 -26.43 17.64 16.05
C GLN A 33 -26.24 16.61 14.93
N LEU A 34 -26.31 17.03 13.66
CA LEU A 34 -26.04 16.15 12.51
C LEU A 34 -24.56 15.73 12.41
N ILE A 35 -23.64 16.62 12.82
CA ILE A 35 -22.21 16.49 12.56
C ILE A 35 -21.49 15.59 13.58
N TYR A 36 -22.02 15.46 14.81
CA TYR A 36 -21.35 14.66 15.85
C TYR A 36 -21.52 13.14 15.66
N ASN A 37 -22.44 12.73 14.78
CA ASN A 37 -22.80 11.32 14.56
C ASN A 37 -22.57 10.82 13.12
N THR A 38 -22.02 11.65 12.21
CA THR A 38 -21.77 11.22 10.84
C THR A 38 -20.55 10.30 10.81
N THR A 39 -20.77 9.01 10.55
CA THR A 39 -19.67 8.07 10.31
C THR A 39 -19.04 8.34 8.93
N MET A 40 -17.80 7.89 8.73
CA MET A 40 -17.03 8.12 7.47
C MET A 40 -17.80 7.71 6.20
N ASP A 41 -18.76 6.78 6.31
CA ASP A 41 -19.57 6.26 5.20
C ASP A 41 -20.75 7.17 4.80
N GLU A 42 -21.10 8.15 5.64
CA GLU A 42 -22.25 9.05 5.41
C GLU A 42 -21.84 10.41 4.83
N TYR A 43 -20.56 10.78 4.91
CA TYR A 43 -20.03 12.04 4.40
C TYR A 43 -20.27 12.26 2.89
N PRO A 44 -20.05 11.26 1.99
CA PRO A 44 -20.34 11.42 0.57
C PRO A 44 -21.84 11.68 0.30
N LYS A 45 -22.72 11.07 1.11
CA LYS A 45 -24.18 11.18 0.99
C LYS A 45 -24.70 12.55 1.45
N LEU A 46 -24.06 13.15 2.46
CA LEU A 46 -24.38 14.50 2.96
C LEU A 46 -23.86 15.61 2.04
N ARG A 47 -22.66 15.47 1.47
CA ARG A 47 -22.09 16.47 0.53
C ARG A 47 -22.96 16.68 -0.71
N ASN A 48 -23.54 15.60 -1.24
CA ASN A 48 -24.41 15.63 -2.42
C ASN A 48 -25.77 16.29 -2.18
N LYS A 49 -26.18 16.51 -0.91
CA LYS A 49 -27.41 17.22 -0.55
C LYS A 49 -27.23 18.74 -0.44
N LEU A 50 -26.00 19.26 -0.54
CA LEU A 50 -25.69 20.69 -0.36
C LEU A 50 -25.67 21.43 -1.71
N LYS A 51 -26.40 22.56 -1.77
CA LYS A 51 -26.69 23.28 -3.03
C LYS A 51 -25.58 24.24 -3.51
N THR A 52 -24.57 24.55 -2.69
CA THR A 52 -23.53 25.55 -3.06
C THR A 52 -22.11 25.13 -2.69
N GLY A 53 -21.13 25.47 -3.53
CA GLY A 53 -19.71 25.14 -3.31
C GLY A 53 -19.09 25.75 -2.04
N LYS A 54 -19.63 26.88 -1.56
CA LYS A 54 -19.18 27.54 -0.33
C LYS A 54 -19.60 26.78 0.94
N GLN A 55 -20.78 26.15 0.92
CA GLN A 55 -21.26 25.28 2.01
C GLN A 55 -20.48 23.96 2.06
N GLN A 56 -20.18 23.37 0.89
CA GLN A 56 -19.34 22.17 0.79
C GLN A 56 -17.93 22.43 1.35
N SER A 57 -17.30 23.56 0.99
CA SER A 57 -15.97 23.96 1.48
C SER A 57 -15.89 24.18 3.01
N LYS A 58 -16.96 24.74 3.62
CA LYS A 58 -16.99 25.04 5.05
C LYS A 58 -17.19 23.78 5.90
N ILE A 59 -18.00 22.83 5.43
CA ILE A 59 -18.17 21.51 6.06
C ILE A 59 -16.92 20.66 5.84
N GLU A 60 -16.30 20.71 4.66
CA GLU A 60 -14.98 20.08 4.40
C GLU A 60 -13.94 20.51 5.44
N LYS A 61 -13.75 21.83 5.64
CA LYS A 61 -12.78 22.34 6.63
C LYS A 61 -13.09 21.91 8.07
N ARG A 62 -14.37 21.80 8.46
CA ARG A 62 -14.78 21.40 9.82
C ARG A 62 -14.81 19.88 10.05
N PHE A 63 -15.13 19.09 9.02
CA PHE A 63 -15.06 17.63 9.05
C PHE A 63 -13.61 17.19 9.18
N LEU A 64 -12.71 17.82 8.41
CA LEU A 64 -11.27 17.65 8.56
C LEU A 64 -10.81 18.00 9.97
N SER A 65 -11.19 19.16 10.52
CA SER A 65 -10.77 19.54 11.89
C SER A 65 -11.31 18.62 13.00
N SER A 66 -12.44 17.94 12.79
CA SER A 66 -13.08 17.06 13.80
C SER A 66 -12.65 15.59 13.69
N SER A 67 -12.15 15.15 12.53
CA SER A 67 -11.56 13.81 12.37
C SER A 67 -10.12 13.70 12.89
N PHE A 68 -9.46 14.82 13.20
CA PHE A 68 -8.08 14.86 13.71
C PHE A 68 -8.01 14.87 15.24
N ASN A 69 -8.53 13.83 15.91
CA ASN A 69 -7.97 13.49 17.21
C ASN A 69 -6.67 12.69 16.97
N ASN A 70 -5.62 13.43 16.55
CA ASN A 70 -4.37 12.91 16.00
C ASN A 70 -3.58 12.00 16.95
N ASN A 71 -3.94 11.92 18.23
CA ASN A 71 -3.17 11.15 19.21
C ASN A 71 -3.53 9.66 19.21
N ARG A 72 -4.75 9.27 18.80
CA ARG A 72 -5.21 7.88 18.91
C ARG A 72 -4.42 6.88 18.07
N TRP A 73 -3.89 7.31 16.93
CA TRP A 73 -3.12 6.42 16.06
C TRP A 73 -1.64 6.40 16.44
N ILE A 74 -1.11 7.47 17.06
CA ILE A 74 0.30 7.57 17.50
C ILE A 74 0.63 6.53 18.57
N GLU A 75 -0.28 6.32 19.53
CA GLU A 75 -0.10 5.34 20.63
C GLU A 75 0.05 3.89 20.13
N ASN A 76 -0.32 3.62 18.89
CA ASN A 76 -0.31 2.27 18.30
C ASN A 76 0.83 2.06 17.29
N ILE A 77 1.75 3.02 17.14
CA ILE A 77 2.88 2.88 16.23
C ILE A 77 4.08 2.30 16.95
N ILE A 78 4.63 1.21 16.42
CA ILE A 78 5.86 0.61 16.92
C ILE A 78 6.85 0.34 15.77
N THR A 79 8.14 0.41 16.06
CA THR A 79 9.18 -0.02 15.13
C THR A 79 9.40 -1.53 15.30
N ILE A 80 9.25 -2.30 14.21
CA ILE A 80 9.35 -3.77 14.23
C ILE A 80 10.73 -4.26 13.76
N ALA A 81 11.39 -3.49 12.88
CA ALA A 81 12.69 -3.82 12.32
C ALA A 81 13.47 -2.54 12.00
N GLY A 82 14.80 -2.59 12.12
CA GLY A 82 15.68 -1.45 11.93
C GLY A 82 15.50 -0.38 13.02
N GLY A 83 15.70 0.89 12.66
CA GLY A 83 15.60 2.02 13.60
C GLY A 83 16.84 2.25 14.47
N ASN A 84 17.84 1.37 14.40
CA ASN A 84 19.12 1.48 15.12
C ASN A 84 20.20 2.21 14.30
N GLY A 85 19.79 3.22 13.54
CA GLY A 85 20.62 3.90 12.55
C GLY A 85 20.68 3.14 11.22
N LYS A 86 21.24 3.82 10.21
CA LYS A 86 21.52 3.23 8.90
C LYS A 86 22.79 2.36 8.97
N GLY A 87 22.77 1.18 8.37
CA GLY A 87 23.94 0.31 8.32
C GLY A 87 23.57 -1.12 7.93
N ASN A 88 24.55 -2.01 8.02
CA ASN A 88 24.46 -3.41 7.56
C ASN A 88 24.52 -4.44 8.70
N GLN A 89 24.52 -4.01 9.96
CA GLN A 89 24.42 -4.92 11.11
C GLN A 89 23.07 -5.67 11.11
N SER A 90 22.97 -6.73 11.92
CA SER A 90 21.76 -7.57 11.99
C SER A 90 20.53 -6.84 12.55
N ASN A 91 20.72 -5.78 13.34
CA ASN A 91 19.65 -4.92 13.84
C ASN A 91 19.48 -3.60 13.05
N GLN A 92 20.18 -3.45 11.92
CA GLN A 92 20.17 -2.25 11.07
C GLN A 92 19.61 -2.56 9.68
N LEU A 93 19.05 -1.52 9.06
CA LEU A 93 18.63 -1.52 7.66
C LEU A 93 19.27 -0.33 6.96
N MET A 94 19.29 -0.37 5.64
CA MET A 94 19.73 0.72 4.78
C MET A 94 18.77 0.86 3.59
N PHE A 95 17.81 1.79 3.74
CA PHE A 95 16.84 2.15 2.72
C PHE A 95 15.92 0.98 2.32
N PRO A 96 15.20 0.39 3.30
CA PRO A 96 14.31 -0.73 3.02
C PRO A 96 13.18 -0.31 2.06
N GLN A 97 12.90 -1.13 1.05
CA GLN A 97 11.89 -0.86 0.03
C GLN A 97 10.66 -1.75 0.18
N GLY A 98 10.60 -2.88 -0.54
CA GLY A 98 9.50 -3.82 -0.48
C GLY A 98 9.55 -4.69 0.77
N ILE A 99 8.37 -5.01 1.27
CA ILE A 99 8.18 -5.88 2.43
C ILE A 99 7.12 -6.93 2.13
N TYR A 100 7.29 -8.12 2.70
CA TYR A 100 6.31 -9.19 2.64
C TYR A 100 6.14 -9.82 4.02
N ILE A 101 4.90 -9.95 4.47
CA ILE A 101 4.58 -10.57 5.76
C ILE A 101 4.14 -12.01 5.52
N ASP A 102 4.90 -12.96 6.06
CA ASP A 102 4.39 -14.30 6.33
C ASP A 102 3.75 -14.32 7.72
N TYR A 103 2.44 -14.10 7.74
CA TYR A 103 1.68 -14.07 8.97
C TYR A 103 1.76 -15.37 9.78
N ASP A 104 1.66 -16.53 9.12
CA ASP A 104 1.60 -17.82 9.82
C ASP A 104 2.89 -18.09 10.61
N SER A 105 4.02 -17.66 10.05
CA SER A 105 5.34 -17.80 10.68
C SER A 105 5.73 -16.59 11.54
N GLN A 106 4.87 -15.56 11.62
CA GLN A 106 5.15 -14.28 12.29
C GLN A 106 6.48 -13.65 11.86
N VAL A 107 6.68 -13.58 10.54
CA VAL A 107 7.93 -13.11 9.92
C VAL A 107 7.63 -12.04 8.90
N ILE A 108 8.50 -11.04 8.83
CA ILE A 108 8.59 -10.09 7.73
C ILE A 108 9.87 -10.33 6.93
N TYR A 109 9.74 -10.39 5.61
CA TYR A 109 10.84 -10.34 4.66
C TYR A 109 10.97 -8.91 4.15
N ILE A 110 12.19 -8.38 4.15
CA ILE A 110 12.49 -6.99 3.87
C ILE A 110 13.55 -6.95 2.77
N ALA A 111 13.25 -6.24 1.68
CA ALA A 111 14.24 -5.86 0.70
C ALA A 111 15.08 -4.69 1.26
N ASP A 112 16.25 -5.03 1.80
CA ASP A 112 17.19 -4.09 2.41
C ASP A 112 18.13 -3.54 1.32
N SER A 113 17.57 -2.66 0.48
CA SER A 113 18.04 -2.39 -0.88
C SER A 113 19.52 -2.01 -0.95
N GLU A 114 19.98 -1.03 -0.17
CA GLU A 114 21.37 -0.55 -0.27
C GLU A 114 22.38 -1.45 0.48
N ASN A 115 21.89 -2.45 1.21
CA ASN A 115 22.72 -3.54 1.72
C ASN A 115 22.73 -4.76 0.78
N HIS A 116 22.06 -4.68 -0.38
CA HIS A 116 22.05 -5.71 -1.42
C HIS A 116 21.66 -7.10 -0.88
N ARG A 117 20.62 -7.14 -0.03
CA ARG A 117 20.19 -8.34 0.68
C ARG A 117 18.69 -8.36 0.95
N ILE A 118 18.17 -9.56 1.21
CA ILE A 118 16.87 -9.77 1.84
C ILE A 118 17.08 -10.19 3.28
N ILE A 119 16.46 -9.46 4.21
CA ILE A 119 16.45 -9.78 5.62
C ILE A 119 15.11 -10.40 5.99
N LYS A 120 15.16 -11.52 6.71
CA LYS A 120 14.04 -12.12 7.42
C LYS A 120 14.06 -11.64 8.86
N TRP A 121 12.97 -11.08 9.33
CA TRP A 121 12.84 -10.59 10.70
C TRP A 121 11.63 -11.24 11.37
N ARG A 122 11.87 -11.94 12.49
CA ARG A 122 10.78 -12.53 13.29
C ARG A 122 10.16 -11.46 14.17
N PHE A 123 8.85 -11.47 14.34
CA PHE A 123 8.19 -10.51 15.23
C PHE A 123 8.76 -10.62 16.65
N ASN A 124 8.93 -9.46 17.30
CA ASN A 124 9.54 -9.30 18.62
C ASN A 124 11.04 -9.62 18.72
N ASN A 125 11.71 -10.04 17.63
CA ASN A 125 13.17 -10.12 17.62
C ASN A 125 13.80 -8.74 17.43
N THR A 126 15.01 -8.55 17.97
CA THR A 126 15.81 -7.33 17.80
C THR A 126 16.75 -7.38 16.61
N ASN A 127 17.00 -8.57 16.06
CA ASN A 127 17.92 -8.82 14.96
C ASN A 127 17.21 -9.58 13.83
N GLY A 128 17.53 -9.21 12.60
CA GLY A 128 17.19 -9.92 11.38
C GLY A 128 18.25 -10.94 10.97
N GLU A 129 17.83 -11.88 10.13
CA GLU A 129 18.64 -12.92 9.52
C GLU A 129 18.73 -12.67 8.01
N ILE A 130 19.92 -12.74 7.42
CA ILE A 130 20.08 -12.63 5.96
C ILE A 130 19.62 -13.95 5.34
N VAL A 131 18.66 -13.89 4.42
CA VAL A 131 18.09 -15.09 3.75
C VAL A 131 18.32 -15.11 2.25
N ALA A 132 18.74 -13.98 1.67
CA ALA A 132 19.20 -13.90 0.28
C ALA A 132 20.15 -12.70 0.11
N GLY A 133 21.08 -12.80 -0.83
CA GLY A 133 22.14 -11.80 -1.03
C GLY A 133 23.10 -11.73 0.16
N GLY A 134 23.59 -10.53 0.48
CA GLY A 134 24.53 -10.31 1.59
C GLY A 134 25.98 -10.69 1.30
N ASN A 135 26.28 -11.22 0.12
CA ASN A 135 27.63 -11.54 -0.36
C ASN A 135 28.26 -10.37 -1.15
N GLY A 136 27.95 -9.14 -0.72
CA GLY A 136 28.28 -7.91 -1.44
C GLY A 136 27.39 -7.64 -2.66
N LYS A 137 27.48 -6.41 -3.16
CA LYS A 137 26.87 -5.97 -4.42
C LYS A 137 27.46 -6.75 -5.58
N GLY A 138 26.61 -7.29 -6.46
CA GLY A 138 27.07 -7.92 -7.71
C GLY A 138 25.98 -8.68 -8.45
N ASN A 139 26.35 -9.25 -9.59
CA ASN A 139 25.44 -9.97 -10.48
C ASN A 139 25.59 -11.50 -10.43
N GLY A 140 26.47 -12.02 -9.57
CA GLY A 140 26.60 -13.45 -9.29
C GLY A 140 25.27 -14.08 -8.86
N ILE A 141 25.14 -15.40 -9.02
CA ILE A 141 23.88 -16.09 -8.71
C ILE A 141 23.51 -16.03 -7.21
N ASN A 142 24.52 -15.83 -6.36
CA ASN A 142 24.41 -15.66 -4.91
C ASN A 142 24.59 -14.19 -4.47
N GLN A 143 24.51 -13.23 -5.40
CA GLN A 143 24.59 -11.80 -5.13
C GLN A 143 23.31 -11.11 -5.61
N LEU A 144 23.01 -9.98 -4.99
CA LEU A 144 21.92 -9.09 -5.40
C LEU A 144 22.51 -7.70 -5.65
N ASP A 145 21.74 -6.86 -6.34
CA ASP A 145 22.04 -5.46 -6.54
C ASP A 145 20.77 -4.58 -6.43
N SER A 146 20.67 -3.84 -5.31
CA SER A 146 19.54 -2.98 -4.93
C SER A 146 18.18 -3.65 -5.09
N PRO A 147 17.91 -4.78 -4.40
CA PRO A 147 16.63 -5.45 -4.51
C PRO A 147 15.50 -4.53 -4.05
N LYS A 148 14.43 -4.40 -4.84
CA LYS A 148 13.33 -3.45 -4.54
C LYS A 148 12.11 -4.10 -3.92
N ASP A 149 11.85 -5.37 -4.19
CA ASP A 149 10.69 -6.07 -3.65
C ASP A 149 10.96 -7.58 -3.49
N VAL A 150 10.22 -8.20 -2.58
CA VAL A 150 10.35 -9.62 -2.24
C VAL A 150 8.98 -10.21 -1.96
N VAL A 151 8.76 -11.45 -2.39
CA VAL A 151 7.56 -12.24 -2.05
C VAL A 151 7.99 -13.65 -1.66
N PHE A 152 7.41 -14.19 -0.60
CA PHE A 152 7.67 -15.57 -0.18
C PHE A 152 6.57 -16.52 -0.69
N ASP A 153 6.95 -17.53 -1.48
CA ASP A 153 6.06 -18.62 -1.84
C ASP A 153 6.23 -19.80 -0.87
N LYS A 154 5.15 -20.10 -0.15
CA LYS A 154 5.07 -21.23 0.78
C LYS A 154 5.13 -22.58 0.09
N LYS A 155 4.62 -22.68 -1.15
CA LYS A 155 4.53 -23.96 -1.86
C LYS A 155 5.92 -24.47 -2.26
N SER A 156 6.74 -23.60 -2.83
CA SER A 156 8.13 -23.91 -3.16
C SER A 156 9.11 -23.74 -1.99
N ASN A 157 8.69 -23.07 -0.92
CA ASN A 157 9.55 -22.59 0.17
C ASN A 157 10.73 -21.75 -0.38
N SER A 158 10.41 -20.75 -1.19
CA SER A 158 11.39 -19.87 -1.84
C SER A 158 10.95 -18.42 -1.84
N LEU A 159 11.93 -17.52 -1.89
CA LEU A 159 11.72 -16.09 -2.13
C LEU A 159 11.75 -15.83 -3.63
N PHE A 160 10.86 -14.98 -4.12
CA PHE A 160 11.01 -14.31 -5.40
C PHE A 160 11.47 -12.90 -5.11
N ILE A 161 12.51 -12.45 -5.79
CA ILE A 161 13.20 -11.19 -5.50
C ILE A 161 13.28 -10.39 -6.79
N CYS A 162 12.84 -9.14 -6.69
CA CYS A 162 13.08 -8.14 -7.71
C CYS A 162 14.49 -7.58 -7.51
N ASP A 163 15.44 -8.02 -8.34
CA ASP A 163 16.86 -7.68 -8.31
C ASP A 163 17.16 -6.61 -9.37
N THR A 164 16.76 -5.38 -9.04
CA THR A 164 16.49 -4.31 -10.00
C THR A 164 17.70 -3.86 -10.80
N GLU A 165 18.84 -3.61 -10.17
CA GLU A 165 20.04 -3.11 -10.88
C GLU A 165 20.69 -4.22 -11.72
N ASN A 166 20.48 -5.48 -11.34
CA ASN A 166 20.82 -6.64 -12.17
C ASN A 166 19.77 -6.94 -13.25
N ARG A 167 18.69 -6.16 -13.31
CA ARG A 167 17.59 -6.24 -14.30
C ARG A 167 16.99 -7.64 -14.44
N ARG A 168 16.75 -8.31 -13.30
CA ARG A 168 16.26 -9.70 -13.26
C ARG A 168 15.31 -9.97 -12.11
N ILE A 169 14.53 -11.04 -12.24
CA ILE A 169 13.82 -11.68 -11.13
C ILE A 169 14.52 -12.98 -10.77
N VAL A 170 14.85 -13.15 -9.49
CA VAL A 170 15.52 -14.34 -8.97
C VAL A 170 14.58 -15.09 -8.03
N GLN A 171 14.49 -16.41 -8.19
CA GLN A 171 13.93 -17.31 -7.20
C GLN A 171 15.05 -17.86 -6.32
N TRP A 172 14.98 -17.57 -5.03
CA TRP A 172 15.95 -17.96 -4.02
C TRP A 172 15.34 -19.02 -3.10
N PHE A 173 15.91 -20.22 -3.12
CA PHE A 173 15.41 -21.37 -2.37
C PHE A 173 15.90 -21.35 -0.92
N ASN A 174 15.01 -21.64 0.03
CA ASN A 174 15.44 -21.82 1.43
C ASN A 174 16.07 -23.20 1.66
N GLN A 175 16.00 -24.11 0.68
CA GLN A 175 16.61 -25.43 0.76
C GLN A 175 18.13 -25.35 0.49
N ILE A 176 18.93 -25.95 1.38
CA ILE A 176 20.41 -25.89 1.37
C ILE A 176 21.02 -26.37 0.03
N ASN A 177 20.38 -27.32 -0.65
CA ASN A 177 20.93 -27.95 -1.86
C ASN A 177 20.38 -27.38 -3.17
N LYS A 178 19.73 -26.20 -3.14
CA LYS A 178 19.19 -25.56 -4.35
C LYS A 178 19.79 -24.18 -4.54
N ASN A 179 20.52 -24.03 -5.64
CA ASN A 179 21.03 -22.73 -6.07
C ASN A 179 19.87 -21.81 -6.51
N PRO A 180 20.02 -20.49 -6.35
CA PRO A 180 19.06 -19.54 -6.90
C PRO A 180 18.90 -19.71 -8.41
N GLN A 181 17.72 -19.39 -8.92
CA GLN A 181 17.36 -19.50 -10.33
C GLN A 181 16.87 -18.16 -10.87
N ILE A 182 17.32 -17.79 -12.06
CA ILE A 182 16.81 -16.61 -12.76
C ILE A 182 15.48 -17.00 -13.42
N ILE A 183 14.42 -16.29 -13.05
CA ILE A 183 13.07 -16.51 -13.60
C ILE A 183 12.89 -15.76 -14.93
N THR A 184 13.39 -14.53 -14.97
CA THR A 184 13.40 -13.69 -16.18
C THR A 184 14.46 -12.61 -16.04
N SER A 185 14.97 -12.14 -17.17
CA SER A 185 15.96 -11.07 -17.30
C SER A 185 15.45 -9.94 -18.20
N ASP A 186 16.25 -8.90 -18.40
CA ASP A 186 15.88 -7.69 -19.17
C ASP A 186 14.60 -7.04 -18.63
N ILE A 187 14.50 -6.96 -17.30
CA ILE A 187 13.38 -6.36 -16.60
C ILE A 187 13.89 -5.44 -15.50
N THR A 188 13.53 -4.17 -15.58
CA THR A 188 13.93 -3.19 -14.56
C THR A 188 12.79 -3.09 -13.56
N CYS A 189 12.69 -4.14 -12.75
CA CYS A 189 11.55 -4.37 -11.88
C CYS A 189 11.51 -3.37 -10.72
N TRP A 190 10.31 -3.09 -10.20
CA TRP A 190 10.16 -2.32 -8.96
C TRP A 190 9.29 -3.04 -7.91
N SER A 191 8.22 -3.71 -8.34
CA SER A 191 7.37 -4.50 -7.45
C SER A 191 6.97 -5.83 -8.08
N ILE A 192 6.82 -6.84 -7.24
CA ILE A 192 6.42 -8.20 -7.61
C ILE A 192 5.28 -8.70 -6.74
N LYS A 193 4.37 -9.50 -7.32
CA LYS A 193 3.29 -10.18 -6.59
C LYS A 193 3.05 -11.57 -7.16
N ILE A 194 2.65 -12.51 -6.30
CA ILE A 194 2.27 -13.86 -6.71
C ILE A 194 0.81 -14.09 -6.35
N ASP A 195 0.01 -14.51 -7.33
CA ASP A 195 -1.40 -14.84 -7.09
C ASP A 195 -1.61 -16.29 -6.63
N ARG A 196 -2.84 -16.62 -6.22
CA ARG A 196 -3.22 -17.97 -5.78
C ARG A 196 -3.03 -19.08 -6.83
N LYS A 197 -2.95 -18.71 -8.11
CA LYS A 197 -2.70 -19.62 -9.24
C LYS A 197 -1.22 -19.69 -9.61
N ASN A 198 -0.32 -19.18 -8.76
CA ASN A 198 1.12 -19.22 -8.97
C ASN A 198 1.56 -18.42 -10.21
N ASN A 199 0.86 -17.33 -10.52
CA ASN A 199 1.34 -16.37 -11.50
C ASN A 199 2.15 -15.28 -10.80
N LEU A 200 3.35 -15.02 -11.32
CA LEU A 200 4.20 -13.91 -10.93
C LEU A 200 3.84 -12.69 -11.78
N TYR A 201 3.52 -11.58 -11.13
CA TYR A 201 3.32 -10.27 -11.73
C TYR A 201 4.51 -9.39 -11.38
N VAL A 202 4.98 -8.62 -12.35
CA VAL A 202 6.13 -7.72 -12.18
C VAL A 202 5.81 -6.37 -12.80
N SER A 203 6.02 -5.29 -12.06
CA SER A 203 6.08 -3.95 -12.64
C SER A 203 7.48 -3.66 -13.16
N ASP A 204 7.57 -3.23 -14.41
CA ASP A 204 8.79 -2.79 -15.07
C ASP A 204 8.70 -1.29 -15.34
N TYR A 205 9.54 -0.51 -14.67
CA TYR A 205 9.44 0.94 -14.77
C TYR A 205 10.02 1.48 -16.07
N GLU A 206 11.08 0.87 -16.62
CA GLU A 206 11.67 1.32 -17.89
C GLU A 206 10.76 0.99 -19.06
N LYS A 207 10.17 -0.20 -19.05
CA LYS A 207 9.22 -0.62 -20.08
C LYS A 207 7.79 -0.14 -19.81
N ARG A 208 7.55 0.55 -18.68
CA ARG A 208 6.25 1.19 -18.35
C ARG A 208 5.08 0.23 -18.44
N GLN A 209 5.25 -0.95 -17.89
CA GLN A 209 4.31 -2.05 -18.07
C GLN A 209 4.28 -2.96 -16.87
N ILE A 210 3.21 -3.74 -16.78
CA ILE A 210 3.09 -4.85 -15.84
C ILE A 210 2.93 -6.11 -16.67
N ARG A 211 3.75 -7.11 -16.37
CA ARG A 211 3.74 -8.41 -17.05
C ARG A 211 3.52 -9.54 -16.08
N ARG A 212 2.98 -10.64 -16.60
CA ARG A 212 2.66 -11.85 -15.85
C ARG A 212 3.35 -13.08 -16.45
N TRP A 213 3.96 -13.88 -15.59
CA TRP A 213 4.51 -15.20 -15.90
C TRP A 213 3.83 -16.26 -15.05
N LYS A 214 3.77 -17.48 -15.56
CA LYS A 214 3.30 -18.64 -14.81
C LYS A 214 4.51 -19.37 -14.25
N ILE A 215 4.64 -19.44 -12.92
CA ILE A 215 5.78 -20.07 -12.26
C ILE A 215 5.72 -21.58 -12.50
N GLY A 216 6.86 -22.17 -12.88
CA GLY A 216 7.03 -23.62 -13.09
C GLY A 216 6.59 -24.12 -14.47
N GLU A 217 5.97 -23.27 -15.29
CA GLU A 217 5.80 -23.53 -16.71
C GLU A 217 6.99 -22.92 -17.47
N ASN A 218 7.36 -23.51 -18.62
CA ASN A 218 8.41 -22.94 -19.46
C ASN A 218 8.02 -21.50 -19.80
N PRO A 219 8.70 -20.49 -19.24
CA PRO A 219 8.26 -19.12 -19.37
C PRO A 219 8.33 -18.78 -20.86
N ARG A 220 7.20 -18.40 -21.46
CA ARG A 220 7.27 -17.56 -22.64
C ARG A 220 8.17 -16.40 -22.23
N THR A 221 9.34 -16.26 -22.86
CA THR A 221 10.45 -15.43 -22.38
C THR A 221 10.02 -14.00 -22.10
N ASP A 222 9.00 -13.52 -22.81
CA ASP A 222 8.53 -12.15 -22.70
C ASP A 222 7.39 -11.96 -21.70
N GLY A 223 6.81 -13.02 -21.13
CA GLY A 223 5.62 -12.92 -20.27
C GLY A 223 4.39 -12.35 -21.00
N ILE A 224 3.26 -12.26 -20.29
CA ILE A 224 2.01 -11.71 -20.83
C ILE A 224 1.85 -10.27 -20.34
N LEU A 225 1.70 -9.30 -21.27
CA LEU A 225 1.36 -7.91 -20.92
C LEU A 225 -0.04 -7.85 -20.33
N VAL A 226 -0.17 -7.27 -19.13
CA VAL A 226 -1.44 -7.21 -18.40
C VAL A 226 -1.85 -5.79 -18.01
N ALA A 227 -0.94 -4.81 -18.05
CA ALA A 227 -1.26 -3.39 -17.95
C ALA A 227 -0.12 -2.51 -18.52
N GLY A 228 -0.45 -1.32 -19.02
CA GLY A 228 0.52 -0.39 -19.61
C GLY A 228 1.08 -0.86 -20.95
N GLY A 229 2.36 -0.57 -21.20
CA GLY A 229 3.08 -1.01 -22.42
C GLY A 229 2.84 -0.18 -23.68
N ASN A 230 2.03 0.89 -23.59
CA ASN A 230 1.71 1.77 -24.73
C ASN A 230 2.52 3.07 -24.75
N GLY A 231 3.79 2.98 -24.33
CA GLY A 231 4.68 4.14 -24.18
C GLY A 231 4.43 4.97 -22.90
N GLN A 232 5.24 6.00 -22.71
CA GLN A 232 5.12 6.91 -21.58
C GLN A 232 4.00 7.93 -21.82
N GLY A 233 3.12 8.07 -20.85
CA GLY A 233 2.05 9.06 -20.85
C GLY A 233 1.04 8.80 -19.74
N ASP A 234 -0.04 9.56 -19.75
CA ASP A 234 -1.10 9.58 -18.74
C ASP A 234 -2.45 9.08 -19.28
N ARG A 235 -2.49 8.53 -20.50
CA ARG A 235 -3.70 7.85 -21.01
C ARG A 235 -4.04 6.64 -20.14
N LEU A 236 -5.30 6.18 -20.23
CA LEU A 236 -5.79 5.09 -19.39
C LEU A 236 -5.16 3.73 -19.73
N ASN A 237 -4.53 3.58 -20.89
CA ASN A 237 -3.74 2.40 -21.28
C ASN A 237 -2.22 2.59 -21.11
N GLN A 238 -1.77 3.69 -20.48
CA GLN A 238 -0.35 4.03 -20.30
C GLN A 238 0.03 4.08 -18.82
N LEU A 239 1.31 3.82 -18.56
CA LEU A 239 1.97 4.00 -17.27
C LEU A 239 3.24 4.84 -17.50
N ALA A 240 3.69 5.55 -16.48
CA ALA A 240 4.93 6.34 -16.53
C ALA A 240 6.00 5.77 -15.60
N PHE A 241 5.66 5.40 -14.36
CA PHE A 241 6.60 4.79 -13.42
C PHE A 241 5.85 3.87 -12.44
N PRO A 242 5.54 2.61 -12.81
CA PRO A 242 4.80 1.69 -11.96
C PRO A 242 5.62 1.22 -10.74
N THR A 243 5.57 1.99 -9.65
CA THR A 243 6.33 1.76 -8.40
C THR A 243 5.78 0.60 -7.57
N SER A 244 4.49 0.28 -7.67
CA SER A 244 3.92 -0.77 -6.84
C SER A 244 2.74 -1.41 -7.53
N ILE A 245 2.57 -2.71 -7.27
CA ILE A 245 1.42 -3.48 -7.77
C ILE A 245 0.77 -4.28 -6.66
N PHE A 246 -0.54 -4.46 -6.77
CA PHE A 246 -1.33 -5.42 -6.02
C PHE A 246 -2.23 -6.18 -6.99
N VAL A 247 -2.48 -7.46 -6.69
CA VAL A 247 -3.36 -8.32 -7.49
C VAL A 247 -4.39 -8.95 -6.57
N ASP A 248 -5.68 -8.70 -6.83
CA ASP A 248 -6.76 -9.27 -6.04
C ASP A 248 -7.15 -10.70 -6.47
N GLN A 249 -8.15 -11.26 -5.80
CA GLN A 249 -8.59 -12.64 -6.04
C GLN A 249 -9.23 -12.85 -7.42
N ASP A 250 -9.69 -11.76 -8.06
CA ASP A 250 -10.30 -11.74 -9.39
C ASP A 250 -9.27 -11.44 -10.49
N TYR A 251 -7.99 -11.38 -10.12
CA TYR A 251 -6.86 -11.04 -11.02
C TYR A 251 -6.93 -9.60 -11.54
N THR A 252 -7.64 -8.71 -10.83
CA THR A 252 -7.56 -7.28 -11.07
C THR A 252 -6.21 -6.77 -10.59
N ILE A 253 -5.57 -5.95 -11.40
CA ILE A 253 -4.27 -5.35 -11.11
C ILE A 253 -4.48 -3.91 -10.66
N TYR A 254 -3.91 -3.57 -9.51
CA TYR A 254 -3.82 -2.22 -9.00
C TYR A 254 -2.37 -1.78 -9.14
N ALA A 255 -2.13 -0.57 -9.65
CA ALA A 255 -0.80 -0.07 -9.93
C ALA A 255 -0.65 1.37 -9.42
N ALA A 256 0.44 1.65 -8.72
CA ALA A 256 0.87 2.99 -8.39
C ALA A 256 1.65 3.51 -9.59
N ASP A 257 1.05 4.42 -10.34
CA ASP A 257 1.67 5.07 -11.49
C ASP A 257 2.39 6.33 -10.98
N GLY A 258 3.57 6.10 -10.39
CA GLY A 258 4.32 7.03 -9.56
C GLY A 258 4.50 8.40 -10.20
N TRP A 259 5.04 8.48 -11.42
CA TRP A 259 5.27 9.76 -12.11
C TRP A 259 3.99 10.48 -12.51
N ASN A 260 2.90 9.75 -12.77
CA ASN A 260 1.59 10.35 -13.02
C ASN A 260 0.82 10.67 -11.73
N ASN A 261 1.40 10.40 -10.56
CA ASN A 261 0.83 10.74 -9.25
C ASN A 261 -0.59 10.16 -9.04
N ARG A 262 -0.81 8.93 -9.50
CA ARG A 262 -2.13 8.30 -9.48
C ARG A 262 -2.06 6.82 -9.15
N ILE A 263 -3.17 6.29 -8.65
CA ILE A 263 -3.38 4.83 -8.54
C ILE A 263 -4.36 4.41 -9.61
N MET A 264 -4.02 3.36 -10.34
CA MET A 264 -4.78 2.83 -11.45
C MET A 264 -5.23 1.39 -11.17
N LYS A 265 -6.36 0.99 -11.75
CA LYS A 265 -6.93 -0.37 -11.67
C LYS A 265 -7.21 -0.91 -13.07
N TRP A 266 -6.68 -2.08 -13.39
CA TRP A 266 -7.04 -2.85 -14.58
C TRP A 266 -7.81 -4.09 -14.17
N ILE A 267 -9.09 -4.13 -14.55
CA ILE A 267 -9.87 -5.37 -14.50
C ILE A 267 -9.19 -6.36 -15.45
N LYS A 268 -9.21 -7.65 -15.09
CA LYS A 268 -8.59 -8.70 -15.89
C LYS A 268 -8.98 -8.59 -17.37
N ASP A 269 -7.97 -8.64 -18.24
CA ASP A 269 -8.07 -8.56 -19.70
C ASP A 269 -8.55 -7.21 -20.29
N ALA A 270 -8.79 -6.19 -19.44
CA ALA A 270 -9.13 -4.85 -19.89
C ALA A 270 -7.97 -4.18 -20.64
N LYS A 271 -8.29 -3.40 -21.68
CA LYS A 271 -7.31 -2.65 -22.48
C LYS A 271 -6.89 -1.33 -21.84
N GLU A 272 -7.75 -0.78 -20.99
CA GLU A 272 -7.57 0.48 -20.29
C GLU A 272 -7.85 0.29 -18.80
N GLY A 273 -7.19 1.11 -18.00
CA GLY A 273 -7.33 1.15 -16.56
C GLY A 273 -8.29 2.24 -16.10
N ILE A 274 -8.61 2.22 -14.83
CA ILE A 274 -9.49 3.16 -14.14
C ILE A 274 -8.67 3.87 -13.07
N ILE A 275 -8.74 5.20 -13.02
CA ILE A 275 -8.08 5.97 -11.96
C ILE A 275 -8.87 5.80 -10.65
N LEU A 276 -8.22 5.30 -9.61
CA LEU A 276 -8.81 5.13 -8.28
C LEU A 276 -8.49 6.31 -7.35
N ALA A 277 -7.25 6.80 -7.38
CA ALA A 277 -6.79 7.89 -6.51
C ALA A 277 -5.80 8.80 -7.24
N GLY A 278 -5.62 10.04 -6.73
CA GLY A 278 -4.73 11.04 -7.34
C GLY A 278 -5.32 11.75 -8.57
N ARG A 279 -6.66 11.82 -8.69
CA ARG A 279 -7.36 12.43 -9.85
C ARG A 279 -7.00 13.89 -10.08
N ASN A 280 -6.60 14.60 -9.03
CA ASN A 280 -6.19 16.01 -9.09
C ASN A 280 -4.66 16.17 -9.23
N GLY A 281 -3.98 15.12 -9.68
CA GLY A 281 -2.55 15.11 -10.00
C GLY A 281 -1.65 15.31 -8.78
N LYS A 282 -0.48 15.90 -9.04
CA LYS A 282 0.57 16.15 -8.05
C LYS A 282 0.12 17.18 -7.00
N GLY A 283 0.23 16.83 -5.73
CA GLY A 283 0.01 17.75 -4.60
C GLY A 283 -0.15 17.02 -3.28
N ASP A 284 -0.45 17.75 -2.20
CA ASP A 284 -0.62 17.24 -0.84
C ASP A 284 -2.08 17.30 -0.34
N GLY A 285 -3.02 17.72 -1.19
CA GLY A 285 -4.45 17.63 -0.90
C GLY A 285 -4.94 16.19 -0.75
N LEU A 286 -6.15 16.00 -0.21
CA LEU A 286 -6.71 14.65 0.04
C LEU A 286 -7.18 13.91 -1.23
N THR A 287 -7.20 14.59 -2.36
CA THR A 287 -7.50 14.04 -3.69
C THR A 287 -6.27 13.95 -4.59
N GLN A 288 -5.12 14.37 -4.06
CA GLN A 288 -3.84 14.46 -4.75
C GLN A 288 -2.86 13.48 -4.13
N LEU A 289 -1.90 13.05 -4.93
CA LEU A 289 -0.77 12.24 -4.49
C LEU A 289 0.50 12.91 -5.00
N HIS A 290 1.66 12.51 -4.49
CA HIS A 290 2.94 12.93 -4.99
C HIS A 290 3.90 11.75 -4.96
N PHE A 291 4.15 11.20 -6.15
CA PHE A 291 5.04 10.05 -6.37
C PHE A 291 4.74 8.87 -5.42
N PRO A 292 3.54 8.26 -5.51
CA PRO A 292 3.20 7.11 -4.68
C PRO A 292 4.19 5.96 -4.93
N GLN A 293 4.69 5.35 -3.84
CA GLN A 293 5.76 4.34 -3.88
C GLN A 293 5.28 2.93 -3.53
N GLY A 294 4.13 2.81 -2.88
CA GLY A 294 3.59 1.55 -2.41
C GLY A 294 2.07 1.56 -2.42
N LEU A 295 1.46 0.41 -2.68
CA LEU A 295 0.03 0.22 -2.52
C LEU A 295 -0.32 -1.19 -2.05
N ILE A 296 -1.38 -1.30 -1.24
CA ILE A 296 -2.06 -2.55 -0.93
C ILE A 296 -3.57 -2.31 -0.87
N VAL A 297 -4.34 -3.36 -1.08
CA VAL A 297 -5.79 -3.32 -0.99
C VAL A 297 -6.23 -4.31 0.09
N ASP A 298 -7.11 -3.88 0.99
CA ASP A 298 -7.67 -4.75 2.02
C ASP A 298 -8.84 -5.61 1.48
N HIS A 299 -9.39 -6.47 2.32
CA HIS A 299 -10.47 -7.36 1.92
C HIS A 299 -11.84 -6.66 1.77
N TRP A 300 -11.97 -5.40 2.16
CA TRP A 300 -13.13 -4.55 1.90
C TRP A 300 -12.96 -3.70 0.62
N GLY A 301 -11.81 -3.81 -0.06
CA GLY A 301 -11.52 -3.04 -1.25
C GLY A 301 -11.00 -1.63 -0.97
N GLN A 302 -10.60 -1.31 0.27
CA GLN A 302 -9.97 -0.04 0.59
C GLN A 302 -8.52 -0.07 0.14
N ILE A 303 -8.09 1.03 -0.47
CA ILE A 303 -6.77 1.15 -1.09
C ILE A 303 -5.88 1.98 -0.17
N TYR A 304 -4.78 1.38 0.29
CA TYR A 304 -3.78 2.05 1.08
C TYR A 304 -2.59 2.39 0.19
N VAL A 305 -2.14 3.64 0.26
CA VAL A 305 -1.12 4.21 -0.63
C VAL A 305 -0.04 4.84 0.21
N ALA A 306 1.20 4.40 0.01
CA ALA A 306 2.38 5.11 0.50
C ALA A 306 2.63 6.29 -0.43
N ASP A 307 2.15 7.46 -0.03
CA ASP A 307 2.27 8.72 -0.76
C ASP A 307 3.66 9.30 -0.49
N GLY A 308 4.65 8.70 -1.14
CA GLY A 308 6.06 8.74 -0.78
C GLY A 308 6.61 10.15 -0.60
N ALA A 309 6.49 11.00 -1.62
CA ALA A 309 7.05 12.35 -1.57
C ALA A 309 6.29 13.29 -0.62
N ASN A 310 5.08 12.92 -0.19
CA ASN A 310 4.31 13.62 0.83
C ASN A 310 4.51 13.04 2.25
N ASN A 311 5.37 12.03 2.42
CA ASN A 311 5.73 11.45 3.72
C ASN A 311 4.52 11.00 4.55
N ARG A 312 3.56 10.35 3.89
CA ARG A 312 2.31 9.88 4.52
C ARG A 312 1.81 8.58 3.90
N VAL A 313 0.94 7.90 4.61
CA VAL A 313 0.11 6.82 4.07
C VAL A 313 -1.34 7.28 4.05
N MET A 314 -1.97 7.12 2.89
CA MET A 314 -3.37 7.47 2.67
C MET A 314 -4.22 6.22 2.47
N ARG A 315 -5.46 6.24 2.93
CA ARG A 315 -6.50 5.25 2.63
C ARG A 315 -7.58 5.88 1.76
N PHE A 316 -7.94 5.23 0.67
CA PHE A 316 -9.04 5.60 -0.21
C PHE A 316 -10.08 4.48 -0.22
N SER A 317 -11.35 4.86 -0.33
CA SER A 317 -12.39 3.88 -0.64
C SER A 317 -12.54 3.73 -2.14
N ASN A 318 -12.91 2.54 -2.61
CA ASN A 318 -13.14 2.26 -4.02
C ASN A 318 -14.21 3.19 -4.65
N GLU A 319 -15.09 3.80 -3.85
CA GLU A 319 -16.14 4.73 -4.29
C GLU A 319 -15.77 6.22 -4.14
N SER A 320 -14.65 6.55 -3.50
CA SER A 320 -14.29 7.93 -3.14
C SER A 320 -12.95 8.36 -3.72
N SER A 321 -12.93 9.52 -4.38
CA SER A 321 -11.69 10.18 -4.78
C SER A 321 -10.95 10.90 -3.64
N TYR A 322 -11.57 10.98 -2.46
CA TYR A 322 -11.00 11.59 -1.26
C TYR A 322 -10.38 10.50 -0.39
N GLY A 323 -9.13 10.70 -0.02
CA GLY A 323 -8.40 9.84 0.90
C GLY A 323 -8.40 10.40 2.33
N VAL A 324 -8.00 9.53 3.25
CA VAL A 324 -7.79 9.84 4.67
C VAL A 324 -6.35 9.49 5.02
N ILE A 325 -5.66 10.37 5.73
CA ILE A 325 -4.31 10.08 6.23
C ILE A 325 -4.43 9.07 7.38
N VAL A 326 -3.78 7.92 7.23
CA VAL A 326 -3.78 6.86 8.27
C VAL A 326 -2.45 6.77 9.01
N MET A 327 -1.37 7.33 8.45
CA MET A 327 -0.06 7.39 9.09
C MET A 327 0.78 8.52 8.46
N GLY A 328 1.66 9.15 9.25
CA GLY A 328 2.51 10.25 8.77
C GLY A 328 1.75 11.56 8.56
N GLY A 329 2.19 12.40 7.62
CA GLY A 329 1.54 13.69 7.33
C GLY A 329 1.79 14.79 8.38
N ASN A 330 2.60 14.53 9.41
CA ASN A 330 3.01 15.49 10.44
C ASN A 330 4.40 16.07 10.19
N GLY A 331 4.71 16.31 8.91
CA GLY A 331 6.05 16.66 8.44
C GLY A 331 7.00 15.46 8.36
N GLN A 332 8.10 15.67 7.64
CA GLN A 332 9.20 14.71 7.51
C GLN A 332 9.98 14.62 8.82
N GLY A 333 10.31 13.41 9.29
CA GLY A 333 11.12 13.25 10.50
C GLY A 333 11.16 11.83 11.05
N LYS A 334 11.82 11.68 12.21
CA LYS A 334 12.13 10.38 12.85
C LYS A 334 11.16 9.97 13.97
N LYS A 335 10.27 10.88 14.39
CA LYS A 335 9.24 10.55 15.41
C LYS A 335 8.36 9.40 14.90
N LEU A 336 7.70 8.67 15.80
CA LEU A 336 6.85 7.53 15.41
C LEU A 336 5.72 7.95 14.43
N ASN A 337 5.17 9.13 14.61
CA ASN A 337 4.11 9.69 13.78
C ASN A 337 4.62 10.46 12.54
N GLN A 338 5.92 10.37 12.24
CA GLN A 338 6.56 10.99 11.09
C GLN A 338 7.21 9.91 10.22
N LEU A 339 7.18 10.13 8.91
CA LEU A 339 7.75 9.23 7.91
C LEU A 339 8.74 10.01 7.04
N ILE A 340 9.61 9.29 6.34
CA ILE A 340 10.44 9.82 5.27
C ILE A 340 10.35 8.86 4.09
N TRP A 341 9.69 9.31 3.01
CA TRP A 341 9.54 8.55 1.77
C TRP A 341 9.01 7.12 1.97
N PRO A 342 7.86 6.92 2.65
CA PRO A 342 7.32 5.59 2.87
C PRO A 342 7.14 4.86 1.53
N SER A 343 7.45 3.56 1.51
CA SER A 343 7.42 2.74 0.30
C SER A 343 6.58 1.48 0.50
N GLY A 344 7.19 0.32 0.70
CA GLY A 344 6.50 -0.96 0.82
C GLY A 344 5.45 -0.96 1.92
N LEU A 345 4.28 -1.52 1.61
CA LEU A 345 3.16 -1.71 2.54
C LEU A 345 2.80 -3.20 2.62
N SER A 346 2.41 -3.67 3.80
CA SER A 346 1.83 -5.01 3.97
C SER A 346 0.88 -5.04 5.16
N PHE A 347 -0.14 -5.90 5.11
CA PHE A 347 -1.02 -6.19 6.25
C PHE A 347 -0.64 -7.52 6.91
N ASP A 348 -0.92 -7.63 8.21
CA ASP A 348 -1.07 -8.92 8.90
C ASP A 348 -2.56 -9.35 8.95
N ARG A 349 -2.88 -10.56 9.46
CA ARG A 349 -4.29 -11.02 9.52
C ARG A 349 -5.14 -10.26 10.53
N GLU A 350 -4.53 -9.53 11.45
CA GLU A 350 -5.25 -8.70 12.42
C GLU A 350 -5.60 -7.32 11.84
N GLY A 351 -5.20 -7.05 10.59
CA GLY A 351 -5.41 -5.77 9.92
C GLY A 351 -4.41 -4.69 10.34
N ASN A 352 -3.30 -5.05 11.01
CA ASN A 352 -2.26 -4.08 11.29
C ASN A 352 -1.46 -3.80 10.01
N LEU A 353 -1.25 -2.51 9.73
CA LEU A 353 -0.47 -2.04 8.61
C LEU A 353 1.00 -1.96 8.97
N TYR A 354 1.85 -2.47 8.09
CA TYR A 354 3.30 -2.34 8.16
C TYR A 354 3.78 -1.46 7.00
N VAL A 355 4.73 -0.59 7.30
CA VAL A 355 5.24 0.44 6.38
C VAL A 355 6.75 0.41 6.40
N ALA A 356 7.37 0.25 5.23
CA ALA A 356 8.78 0.54 5.04
C ALA A 356 8.96 2.06 5.04
N ASP A 357 9.52 2.58 6.13
CA ASP A 357 9.84 3.99 6.31
C ASP A 357 11.25 4.23 5.77
N TRP A 358 11.35 4.18 4.43
CA TRP A 358 12.57 4.06 3.64
C TRP A 358 13.68 5.00 4.11
N GLY A 359 13.40 6.29 4.24
CA GLY A 359 14.39 7.30 4.61
C GLY A 359 14.77 7.30 6.09
N ASN A 360 14.00 6.62 6.93
CA ASN A 360 14.32 6.41 8.34
C ASN A 360 14.97 5.06 8.61
N HIS A 361 15.17 4.22 7.59
CA HIS A 361 15.86 2.93 7.70
C HIS A 361 15.19 1.99 8.72
N ARG A 362 13.85 1.95 8.71
CA ARG A 362 13.06 1.14 9.65
C ARG A 362 11.77 0.63 9.01
N ILE A 363 11.19 -0.38 9.63
CA ILE A 363 9.81 -0.81 9.38
C ILE A 363 8.95 -0.43 10.58
N GLN A 364 7.86 0.28 10.32
CA GLN A 364 6.87 0.65 11.33
C GLN A 364 5.60 -0.18 11.19
N LYS A 365 4.96 -0.52 12.31
CA LYS A 365 3.65 -1.16 12.39
C LYS A 365 2.67 -0.21 13.05
N ILE A 366 1.45 -0.16 12.54
CA ILE A 366 0.33 0.57 13.12
C ILE A 366 -0.95 -0.26 13.09
N ARG A 367 -1.71 -0.23 14.17
CA ARG A 367 -3.08 -0.76 14.19
C ARG A 367 -4.03 0.28 13.59
N ILE A 368 -4.71 -0.08 12.51
CA ILE A 368 -5.69 0.80 11.86
C ILE A 368 -7.07 0.41 12.40
N ASN A 369 -7.66 1.30 13.20
CA ASN A 369 -8.98 1.12 13.81
C ASN A 369 -10.11 1.63 12.91
#